data_AF-A0A522APE4-F1
#
_entry.id   AF-A0A522APE4-F1
#
_cell.length_a   1.000
_cell.length_b   1.000
_cell.length_c   1.000
_cell.angle_alpha   90.00
_cell.angle_beta   90.00
_cell.angle_gamma   90.00
#
_symmetry.space_group_name_H-M   'P 1'
#
loop_
_entity.id
_entity.type
_entity.pdbx_description
1 polymer ?
#
loop_
_entity_poly.entity_id
_entity_poly.type
_entity_poly.pdbx_seq_one_letter_code
_entity_poly.pdbx_strand_id
1 'polypeptide(L)'
;MRSEDPVASGAPLKRHRSADLEVLFGQCFWARWHTRLDGGGSEPQYLPDTANRLHRLIYREDFFASALHETAHWCIAGAQRRRQVDFGYWYLPDGRDAVAQRAFEAVEARPQALEWVFSVAAGVPFRPSADNLTGAGGDGAAFAQAVAGALHRYLENGLPPRAAL
;
A
#
# COMPACT_ATOMS: atom_id res chain seq x y z
N MET A 1 -47.46 30.01 5.46
CA MET A 1 -47.56 28.85 6.38
C MET A 1 -46.72 27.73 5.77
N ARG A 2 -45.69 27.33 6.52
CA ARG A 2 -44.62 26.34 6.32
C ARG A 2 -44.75 25.34 5.16
N SER A 3 -43.67 25.18 4.42
CA SER A 3 -43.09 23.88 4.08
C SER A 3 -41.57 24.03 4.10
N GLU A 4 -40.94 23.41 5.10
CA GLU A 4 -39.49 23.26 5.19
C GLU A 4 -39.11 21.99 4.42
N ASP A 5 -38.20 22.11 3.47
CA ASP A 5 -37.57 20.97 2.82
C ASP A 5 -36.59 20.29 3.80
N PRO A 6 -36.53 18.95 3.86
CA PRO A 6 -35.70 18.26 4.83
C PRO A 6 -34.21 18.41 4.47
N VAL A 7 -33.45 18.90 5.44
CA VAL A 7 -31.98 18.83 5.46
C VAL A 7 -31.55 17.37 5.29
N ALA A 8 -30.84 17.10 4.19
CA ALA A 8 -30.17 15.83 3.98
C ALA A 8 -29.18 15.57 5.12
N SER A 9 -29.52 14.66 6.01
CA SER A 9 -28.60 14.10 7.00
C SER A 9 -27.62 13.18 6.27
N GLY A 10 -26.50 13.74 5.81
CA GLY A 10 -25.34 12.95 5.42
C GLY A 10 -24.78 12.30 6.69
N ALA A 11 -24.87 10.97 6.78
CA ALA A 11 -24.14 10.23 7.80
C ALA A 11 -22.67 10.67 7.76
N PRO A 12 -22.01 10.94 8.91
CA PRO A 12 -20.62 11.34 8.91
C PRO A 12 -19.79 10.28 8.17
N LEU A 13 -19.04 10.70 7.16
CA LEU A 13 -18.09 9.83 6.47
C LEU A 13 -17.22 9.16 7.54
N LYS A 14 -17.29 7.84 7.61
CA LYS A 14 -16.54 7.06 8.59
C LYS A 14 -15.06 7.32 8.33
N ARG A 15 -14.40 8.06 9.22
CA ARG A 15 -13.01 8.44 9.04
C ARG A 15 -12.13 7.22 9.32
N HIS A 16 -11.47 6.71 8.30
CA HIS A 16 -10.49 5.64 8.43
C HIS A 16 -9.22 6.19 9.10
N ARG A 17 -8.76 5.52 10.17
CA ARG A 17 -7.51 5.87 10.85
C ARG A 17 -6.47 4.81 10.53
N SER A 18 -5.26 5.22 10.19
CA SER A 18 -4.16 4.30 9.90
C SER A 18 -3.78 3.42 11.10
N ALA A 19 -3.97 3.93 12.33
CA ALA A 19 -3.82 3.13 13.56
C ALA A 19 -4.77 1.90 13.60
N ASP A 20 -5.93 1.95 12.94
CA ASP A 20 -6.81 0.78 12.86
C ASP A 20 -6.15 -0.33 12.00
N LEU A 21 -5.36 0.03 10.98
CA LEU A 21 -4.56 -0.92 10.19
C LEU A 21 -3.39 -1.50 10.98
N GLU A 22 -2.76 -0.75 11.87
CA GLU A 22 -1.70 -1.28 12.74
C GLU A 22 -2.21 -2.44 13.60
N VAL A 23 -3.41 -2.28 14.17
CA VAL A 23 -4.07 -3.30 14.98
C VAL A 23 -4.43 -4.52 14.13
N LEU A 24 -5.08 -4.32 12.98
CA LEU A 24 -5.46 -5.41 12.07
C LEU A 24 -4.24 -6.17 11.55
N PHE A 25 -3.20 -5.45 11.12
CA PHE A 25 -1.94 -6.05 10.69
C PHE A 25 -1.31 -6.90 11.81
N GLY A 26 -1.31 -6.39 13.05
CA GLY A 26 -0.85 -7.15 14.21
C GLY A 26 -1.65 -8.44 14.44
N GLN A 27 -2.98 -8.37 14.33
CA GLN A 27 -3.86 -9.55 14.47
C GLN A 27 -3.57 -10.61 13.40
N CYS A 28 -3.37 -10.20 12.15
CA CYS A 28 -3.12 -11.12 11.04
C CYS A 28 -1.70 -11.72 11.08
N PHE A 29 -0.69 -10.90 11.44
CA PHE A 29 0.69 -11.24 11.11
C PHE A 29 1.65 -11.38 12.29
N TRP A 30 1.31 -10.87 13.48
CA TRP A 30 2.23 -10.91 14.62
C TRP A 30 2.60 -12.34 15.01
N ALA A 31 1.61 -13.19 15.28
CA ALA A 31 1.83 -14.53 15.84
C ALA A 31 2.73 -15.43 14.98
N ARG A 32 2.75 -15.24 13.66
CA ARG A 32 3.50 -16.09 12.72
C ARG A 32 4.75 -15.43 12.12
N TRP A 33 4.75 -14.11 11.94
CA TRP A 33 5.84 -13.40 11.26
C TRP A 33 6.54 -12.37 12.14
N HIS A 34 6.12 -12.18 13.40
CA HIS A 34 6.69 -11.19 14.34
C HIS A 34 6.94 -9.83 13.66
N THR A 35 6.01 -9.41 12.81
CA THR A 35 6.09 -8.15 12.07
C THR A 35 5.06 -7.18 12.62
N ARG A 36 5.48 -5.94 12.82
CA ARG A 36 4.63 -4.82 13.23
C ARG A 36 4.54 -3.79 12.11
N LEU A 37 3.36 -3.21 11.94
CA LEU A 37 3.14 -2.02 11.11
C LEU A 37 3.20 -0.79 12.03
N ASP A 38 3.99 0.22 11.66
CA ASP A 38 4.22 1.44 12.43
C ASP A 38 4.00 2.69 11.56
N GLY A 39 3.15 3.60 12.02
CA GLY A 39 3.07 4.95 11.45
C GLY A 39 4.15 5.89 11.95
N GLY A 40 4.13 7.11 11.41
CA GLY A 40 4.97 8.23 11.82
C GLY A 40 6.34 8.28 11.14
N GLY A 41 6.59 7.46 10.11
CA GLY A 41 7.81 7.51 9.33
C GLY A 41 7.88 8.79 8.50
N SER A 42 9.08 9.38 8.38
CA SER A 42 9.32 10.43 7.37
C SER A 42 9.30 9.85 5.95
N GLU A 43 9.75 8.60 5.82
CA GLU A 43 9.74 7.79 4.60
C GLU A 43 9.28 6.37 4.95
N PRO A 44 8.66 5.64 4.01
CA PRO A 44 8.36 4.23 4.20
C PRO A 44 9.65 3.42 4.31
N GLN A 45 9.66 2.42 5.19
CA GLN A 45 10.82 1.55 5.33
C GLN A 45 10.47 0.19 5.94
N TYR A 46 11.04 -0.88 5.39
CA TYR A 46 11.06 -2.19 6.01
C TYR A 46 12.39 -2.47 6.70
N LEU A 47 12.32 -2.78 8.00
CA LEU A 47 13.46 -3.19 8.82
C LEU A 47 13.34 -4.68 9.18
N PRO A 48 14.27 -5.54 8.71
CA PRO A 48 14.28 -6.94 9.09
C PRO A 48 14.72 -7.10 10.55
N ASP A 49 14.32 -8.22 11.17
CA ASP A 49 14.81 -8.59 12.49
C ASP A 49 16.33 -8.78 12.46
N THR A 50 17.02 -8.04 13.33
CA THR A 50 18.44 -8.22 13.61
C THR A 50 18.59 -8.59 15.08
N ALA A 51 18.83 -9.89 15.32
CA ALA A 51 19.13 -10.46 16.63
C ALA A 51 18.00 -10.33 17.70
N ASN A 52 16.83 -10.89 17.41
CA ASN A 52 15.65 -11.01 18.29
C ASN A 52 14.84 -9.72 18.48
N ARG A 53 14.92 -8.79 17.51
CA ARG A 53 14.12 -7.57 17.48
C ARG A 53 13.19 -7.62 16.29
N LEU A 54 11.91 -7.83 16.56
CA LEU A 54 10.76 -7.77 15.65
C LEU A 54 10.98 -7.05 14.29
N HIS A 55 10.42 -7.61 13.22
CA HIS A 55 10.40 -6.93 11.93
C HIS A 55 9.49 -5.70 12.00
N ARG A 56 9.93 -4.58 11.42
CA ARG A 56 9.13 -3.34 11.36
C ARG A 56 8.83 -2.98 9.93
N LEU A 57 7.57 -2.69 9.66
CA LEU A 57 7.09 -2.13 8.41
C LEU A 57 6.58 -0.72 8.73
N ILE A 58 7.33 0.28 8.30
CA ILE A 58 7.08 1.68 8.64
C ILE A 58 6.43 2.34 7.43
N TYR A 59 5.29 3.00 7.63
CA TYR A 59 4.63 3.79 6.60
C TYR A 59 4.73 5.29 6.90
N ARG A 60 4.50 6.11 5.87
CA ARG A 60 4.71 7.55 5.96
C ARG A 60 3.60 8.22 6.76
N GLU A 61 4.03 9.02 7.74
CA GLU A 61 3.15 9.86 8.58
C GLU A 61 1.99 9.04 9.16
N ASP A 62 0.76 9.53 9.10
CA ASP A 62 -0.45 8.81 9.50
C ASP A 62 -1.34 8.44 8.29
N PHE A 63 -0.77 8.40 7.07
CA PHE A 63 -1.53 8.22 5.84
C PHE A 63 -2.06 6.79 5.69
N PHE A 64 -3.38 6.65 5.63
CA PHE A 64 -4.05 5.35 5.48
C PHE A 64 -3.63 4.63 4.18
N ALA A 65 -3.51 5.35 3.07
CA ALA A 65 -3.05 4.79 1.80
C ALA A 65 -1.61 4.28 1.89
N SER A 66 -0.71 5.01 2.57
CA SER A 66 0.66 4.55 2.78
C SER A 66 0.72 3.25 3.59
N ALA A 67 -0.09 3.13 4.65
CA ALA A 67 -0.20 1.90 5.43
C ALA A 67 -0.69 0.69 4.58
N LEU A 68 -1.68 0.90 3.70
CA LEU A 68 -2.13 -0.15 2.76
C LEU A 68 -1.05 -0.52 1.74
N HIS A 69 -0.36 0.50 1.20
CA HIS A 69 0.69 0.33 0.20
C HIS A 69 1.86 -0.49 0.76
N GLU A 70 2.37 -0.14 1.94
CA GLU A 70 3.44 -0.89 2.59
C GLU A 70 3.03 -2.33 2.93
N THR A 71 1.78 -2.51 3.37
CA THR A 71 1.22 -3.86 3.62
C THR A 71 1.18 -4.69 2.33
N ALA A 72 0.83 -4.08 1.20
CA ALA A 72 0.82 -4.75 -0.11
C ALA A 72 2.22 -5.19 -0.54
N HIS A 73 3.21 -4.30 -0.45
CA HIS A 73 4.62 -4.63 -0.68
C HIS A 73 5.08 -5.79 0.21
N TRP A 74 4.82 -5.68 1.52
CA TRP A 74 5.21 -6.70 2.46
C TRP A 74 4.58 -8.05 2.13
N CYS A 75 3.31 -8.11 1.74
CA CYS A 75 2.59 -9.32 1.34
C CYS A 75 3.19 -10.00 0.10
N ILE A 76 3.75 -9.23 -0.84
CA ILE A 76 4.40 -9.74 -2.05
C ILE A 76 5.84 -10.19 -1.78
N ALA A 77 6.56 -9.49 -0.90
CA ALA A 77 7.97 -9.74 -0.63
C ALA A 77 8.20 -11.15 -0.05
N GLY A 78 8.91 -12.02 -0.79
CA GLY A 78 9.23 -13.39 -0.37
C GLY A 78 10.12 -13.48 0.87
N ALA A 79 10.27 -14.69 1.44
CA ALA A 79 11.01 -14.88 2.70
C ALA A 79 12.47 -14.39 2.66
N GLN A 80 13.17 -14.57 1.53
CA GLN A 80 14.55 -14.09 1.36
C GLN A 80 14.60 -12.55 1.27
N ARG A 81 13.61 -11.93 0.63
CA ARG A 81 13.49 -10.48 0.51
C ARG A 81 13.26 -9.84 1.87
N ARG A 82 12.43 -10.46 2.72
CA ARG A 82 12.17 -10.03 4.12
C ARG A 82 13.36 -10.17 5.09
N ARG A 83 14.54 -10.55 4.61
CA ARG A 83 15.79 -10.51 5.39
C ARG A 83 16.62 -9.27 5.09
N GLN A 84 16.17 -8.42 4.18
CA GLN A 84 16.89 -7.24 3.70
C GLN A 84 16.07 -6.00 4.03
N VAL A 85 16.77 -4.90 4.35
CA VAL A 85 16.16 -3.57 4.44
C VAL A 85 15.46 -3.26 3.13
N ASP A 86 14.23 -2.73 3.20
CA ASP A 86 13.37 -2.40 2.05
C ASP A 86 13.23 -3.56 1.06
N PHE A 87 13.21 -4.78 1.58
CA PHE A 87 13.14 -6.01 0.80
C PHE A 87 14.30 -6.15 -0.22
N GLY A 88 15.38 -5.38 -0.09
CA GLY A 88 16.46 -5.28 -1.07
C GLY A 88 16.02 -4.64 -2.39
N TYR A 89 14.96 -3.83 -2.40
CA TYR A 89 14.65 -2.93 -3.51
C TYR A 89 15.54 -1.69 -3.43
N TRP A 90 15.86 -1.12 -4.58
CA TRP A 90 16.63 0.12 -4.65
C TRP A 90 15.67 1.31 -4.60
N TYR A 91 15.96 2.28 -3.73
CA TYR A 91 15.19 3.52 -3.69
C TYR A 91 15.51 4.36 -4.93
N LEU A 92 14.49 4.68 -5.72
CA LEU A 92 14.58 5.62 -6.83
C LEU A 92 13.87 6.91 -6.41
N PRO A 93 14.62 8.00 -6.14
CA PRO A 93 14.04 9.26 -5.69
C PRO A 93 13.14 9.86 -6.78
N ASP A 94 12.33 10.84 -6.38
CA ASP A 94 11.62 11.73 -7.30
C ASP A 94 12.58 12.39 -8.31
N GLY A 95 12.04 12.83 -9.45
CA GLY A 95 12.84 13.38 -10.55
C GLY A 95 13.32 12.32 -11.54
N ARG A 96 12.65 11.16 -11.60
CA ARG A 96 12.99 10.06 -12.50
C ARG A 96 12.81 10.47 -13.96
N ASP A 97 13.76 10.06 -14.80
CA ASP A 97 13.60 10.11 -16.24
C ASP A 97 12.61 9.03 -16.73
N ALA A 98 12.28 9.05 -18.02
CA ALA A 98 11.31 8.12 -18.59
C ALA A 98 11.75 6.65 -18.50
N VAL A 99 13.06 6.35 -18.48
CA VAL A 99 13.57 4.98 -18.39
C VAL A 99 13.42 4.47 -16.96
N ALA A 100 13.86 5.27 -15.98
CA ALA A 100 13.72 4.97 -14.56
C ALA A 100 12.25 4.89 -14.13
N GLN A 101 11.39 5.77 -14.67
CA GLN A 101 9.95 5.73 -14.39
C GLN A 101 9.30 4.42 -14.90
N ARG A 102 9.65 3.96 -16.11
CA ARG A 102 9.16 2.67 -16.62
C ARG A 102 9.64 1.49 -15.77
N ALA A 103 10.88 1.55 -15.27
CA ALA A 103 11.42 0.50 -14.40
C ALA A 103 10.67 0.45 -13.05
N PHE A 104 10.33 1.62 -12.49
CA PHE A 104 9.48 1.73 -11.30
C PHE A 104 8.07 1.17 -11.55
N GLU A 105 7.40 1.62 -12.63
CA GLU A 105 6.03 1.18 -12.95
C GLU A 105 5.93 -0.35 -13.16
N ALA A 106 6.97 -0.96 -13.74
CA ALA A 106 7.04 -2.41 -13.94
C ALA A 106 7.06 -3.20 -12.62
N VAL A 107 7.62 -2.64 -11.55
CA VAL A 107 7.68 -3.30 -10.23
C VAL A 107 6.48 -2.93 -9.34
N GLU A 108 5.89 -1.75 -9.53
CA GLU A 108 4.79 -1.21 -8.72
C GLU A 108 3.39 -1.69 -9.10
N ALA A 109 3.20 -2.18 -10.33
CA ALA A 109 1.87 -2.60 -10.78
C ALA A 109 1.25 -3.69 -9.89
N ARG A 110 2.07 -4.60 -9.36
CA ARG A 110 1.62 -5.70 -8.49
C ARG A 110 1.31 -5.25 -7.05
N PRO A 111 2.18 -4.47 -6.37
CA PRO A 111 1.86 -3.83 -5.10
C PRO A 111 0.59 -2.99 -5.16
N GLN A 112 0.47 -2.10 -6.15
CA GLN A 112 -0.68 -1.21 -6.26
C GLN A 112 -1.99 -1.93 -6.61
N ALA A 113 -1.93 -3.04 -7.35
CA ALA A 113 -3.10 -3.89 -7.54
C ALA A 113 -3.58 -4.54 -6.23
N LEU A 114 -2.65 -4.89 -5.34
CA LEU A 114 -2.99 -5.48 -4.05
C LEU A 114 -3.46 -4.41 -3.05
N GLU A 115 -2.86 -3.22 -3.09
CA GLU A 115 -3.36 -2.02 -2.40
C GLU A 115 -4.81 -1.72 -2.82
N TRP A 116 -5.13 -1.87 -4.10
CA TRP A 116 -6.49 -1.71 -4.59
C TRP A 116 -7.45 -2.74 -3.97
N VAL A 117 -7.05 -4.02 -3.92
CA VAL A 117 -7.85 -5.06 -3.23
C VAL A 117 -8.12 -4.67 -1.78
N PHE A 118 -7.08 -4.26 -1.04
CA PHE A 118 -7.24 -3.84 0.35
C PHE A 118 -8.10 -2.58 0.49
N SER A 119 -7.98 -1.63 -0.44
CA SER A 119 -8.79 -0.41 -0.44
C SER A 119 -10.27 -0.74 -0.60
N VAL A 120 -10.62 -1.65 -1.52
CA VAL A 120 -12.00 -2.12 -1.69
C VAL A 120 -12.49 -2.84 -0.43
N ALA A 121 -11.68 -3.72 0.15
CA ALA A 121 -12.04 -4.43 1.38
C ALA A 121 -12.25 -3.47 2.58
N ALA A 122 -11.48 -2.38 2.64
CA ALA A 122 -11.61 -1.34 3.65
C ALA A 122 -12.70 -0.31 3.35
N GLY A 123 -13.28 -0.29 2.15
CA GLY A 123 -14.26 0.72 1.74
C GLY A 123 -13.68 2.11 1.48
N VAL A 124 -12.40 2.20 1.10
CA VAL A 124 -11.71 3.45 0.77
C VAL A 124 -11.41 3.56 -0.73
N PRO A 125 -11.39 4.77 -1.31
CA PRO A 125 -11.04 4.95 -2.71
C PRO A 125 -9.56 4.68 -2.95
N PHE A 126 -9.26 3.96 -4.03
CA PHE A 126 -7.91 3.71 -4.50
C PHE A 126 -7.57 4.61 -5.70
N ARG A 127 -6.32 5.07 -5.79
CA ARG A 127 -5.77 5.79 -6.93
C ARG A 127 -4.34 5.31 -7.21
N PRO A 128 -4.00 4.88 -8.44
CA PRO A 128 -2.62 4.58 -8.77
C PRO A 128 -1.71 5.79 -8.53
N SER A 129 -0.53 5.55 -7.97
CA SER A 129 0.49 6.57 -7.73
C SER A 129 1.74 6.28 -8.56
N ALA A 130 2.07 7.16 -9.50
CA ALA A 130 3.31 7.05 -10.28
C ALA A 130 4.54 7.60 -9.53
N ASP A 131 4.33 8.23 -8.37
CA ASP A 131 5.36 8.72 -7.43
C ASP A 131 6.54 9.48 -8.07
N ASN A 132 6.24 10.39 -9.00
CA ASN A 132 7.24 11.18 -9.73
C ASN A 132 6.72 12.61 -9.97
N LEU A 133 6.74 13.44 -8.93
CA LEU A 133 6.17 14.79 -8.92
C LEU A 133 7.02 15.79 -9.73
N THR A 134 8.34 15.62 -9.76
CA THR A 134 9.27 16.58 -10.40
C THR A 134 9.99 16.02 -11.63
N GLY A 135 9.78 14.74 -11.95
CA GLY A 135 10.42 14.07 -13.08
C GLY A 135 9.64 14.15 -14.40
N ALA A 136 10.06 13.34 -15.37
CA ALA A 136 9.30 13.15 -16.58
C ALA A 136 7.96 12.49 -16.24
N GLY A 137 6.84 13.17 -16.53
CA GLY A 137 5.52 12.59 -16.37
C GLY A 137 5.44 11.24 -17.10
N GLY A 138 5.18 10.17 -16.37
CA GLY A 138 4.92 8.86 -16.96
C GLY A 138 3.60 8.85 -17.73
N ASP A 139 3.39 7.84 -18.56
CA ASP A 139 2.07 7.58 -19.12
C ASP A 139 1.16 7.00 -18.04
N GLY A 140 0.47 7.88 -17.31
CA GLY A 140 -0.42 7.49 -16.21
C GLY A 140 -1.54 6.54 -16.66
N ALA A 141 -1.95 6.59 -17.93
CA ALA A 141 -2.96 5.67 -18.45
C ALA A 141 -2.38 4.26 -18.64
N ALA A 142 -1.17 4.14 -19.20
CA ALA A 142 -0.48 2.87 -19.34
C ALA A 142 -0.21 2.23 -17.96
N PHE A 143 0.22 3.02 -16.97
CA PHE A 143 0.43 2.51 -15.62
C PHE A 143 -0.87 2.04 -14.96
N ALA A 144 -1.95 2.82 -15.07
CA ALA A 144 -3.26 2.41 -14.56
C ALA A 144 -3.76 1.11 -15.21
N GLN A 145 -3.53 0.92 -16.51
CA GLN A 145 -3.84 -0.33 -17.21
C GLN A 145 -3.00 -1.51 -16.70
N ALA A 146 -1.71 -1.29 -16.42
CA ALA A 146 -0.84 -2.32 -15.85
C ALA A 146 -1.31 -2.75 -14.45
N VAL A 147 -1.72 -1.80 -13.60
CA VAL A 147 -2.30 -2.06 -12.27
C VAL A 147 -3.62 -2.84 -12.41
N ALA A 148 -4.53 -2.41 -13.29
CA ALA A 148 -5.79 -3.12 -13.54
C ALA A 148 -5.56 -4.56 -14.05
N GLY A 149 -4.59 -4.76 -14.96
CA GLY A 149 -4.20 -6.08 -15.42
C GLY A 149 -3.64 -6.96 -14.30
N ALA A 150 -2.87 -6.40 -13.37
CA ALA A 150 -2.40 -7.12 -12.19
C ALA A 150 -3.53 -7.47 -11.22
N LEU A 151 -4.50 -6.58 -11.04
CA LEU A 151 -5.71 -6.85 -10.27
C LEU A 151 -6.49 -8.04 -10.83
N HIS A 152 -6.78 -8.04 -12.15
CA HIS A 152 -7.48 -9.17 -12.78
C HIS A 152 -6.75 -10.50 -12.54
N ARG A 153 -5.43 -10.51 -12.69
CA ARG A 153 -4.63 -11.71 -12.39
C ARG A 153 -4.77 -12.19 -10.94
N TYR A 154 -4.85 -11.29 -9.97
CA TYR A 154 -5.10 -11.67 -8.58
C TYR A 154 -6.52 -12.20 -8.35
N LEU A 155 -7.52 -11.64 -9.02
CA LEU A 155 -8.90 -12.11 -8.94
C LEU A 155 -9.06 -13.50 -9.58
N GLU A 156 -8.35 -13.78 -10.67
CA GLU A 156 -8.39 -15.05 -11.39
C GLU A 156 -7.57 -16.15 -10.71
N ASN A 157 -6.35 -15.83 -10.27
CA ASN A 157 -5.38 -16.83 -9.78
C ASN A 157 -5.31 -16.90 -8.25
N GLY A 158 -6.03 -16.03 -7.55
CA GLY A 158 -5.98 -15.89 -6.10
C GLY A 158 -4.92 -14.90 -5.61
N LEU A 159 -5.13 -14.42 -4.39
CA LEU A 159 -4.23 -13.50 -3.71
C LEU A 159 -2.98 -14.23 -3.18
N PRO A 160 -1.85 -13.52 -3.02
CA PRO A 160 -0.72 -14.05 -2.25
C PRO A 160 -1.19 -14.51 -0.85
N PRO A 161 -0.70 -15.63 -0.31
CA PRO A 161 -1.27 -16.23 0.91
C PRO A 161 -1.39 -15.30 2.12
N ARG A 162 -0.47 -14.34 2.27
CA ARG A 162 -0.55 -13.35 3.36
C ARG A 162 -1.59 -12.26 3.12
N ALA A 163 -1.87 -11.93 1.87
CA ALA A 163 -2.88 -10.93 1.53
C ALA A 163 -4.32 -11.47 1.61
N ALA A 164 -4.47 -12.78 1.74
CA ALA A 164 -5.77 -13.44 1.89
C ALA A 164 -6.19 -13.66 3.37
N LEU A 165 -5.39 -13.18 4.33
CA LEU A 165 -5.62 -13.33 5.78
C LEU A 165 -6.43 -12.19 6.36
#